data_AF-A0A9P6TD40-F1
#
_entry.id   AF-A0A9P6TD40-F1
#
_cell.length_a   1.000
_cell.length_b   1.000
_cell.length_c   1.000
_cell.angle_alpha   90.00
_cell.angle_beta   90.00
_cell.angle_gamma   90.00
#
_symmetry.space_group_name_H-M   'P 1'
#
loop_
_entity.id
_entity.type
_entity.pdbx_description
1 polymer ?
#
loop_
_entity_poly.entity_id
_entity_poly.type
_entity_poly.pdbx_seq_one_letter_code
_entity_poly.pdbx_strand_id
1 'polypeptide(L)' 'MVYVFYPVAIKVLAVKYLLEGLCYDEVCTHLRWSISKDSLITQQFIMGLRLAASVLIMVSDWSTFLHIVQN' A
#
# COMPACT_ATOMS: atom_id res chain seq x y z
N MET A 1 16.49 -17.20 7.23
CA MET A 1 15.41 -16.52 6.47
C MET A 1 15.07 -15.24 7.24
N VAL A 2 15.68 -14.11 6.90
CA VAL A 2 15.46 -12.84 7.61
C VAL A 2 14.09 -12.33 7.19
N TYR A 3 13.10 -12.47 8.05
CA TYR A 3 11.83 -11.80 7.88
C TYR A 3 12.10 -10.30 7.93
N VAL A 4 11.92 -9.62 6.81
CA VAL A 4 12.00 -8.16 6.78
C VAL A 4 10.73 -7.63 7.42
N PHE A 5 10.71 -7.65 8.75
CA PHE A 5 9.66 -7.05 9.57
C PHE A 5 9.81 -5.54 9.51
N TYR A 6 9.39 -4.93 8.40
CA TYR A 6 9.16 -3.50 8.40
C TYR A 6 8.05 -3.18 9.42
N PRO A 7 8.26 -2.18 10.29
CA PRO A 7 7.23 -1.70 11.21
C PRO A 7 5.92 -1.45 10.47
N VAL A 8 4.79 -1.74 11.13
CA VAL A 8 3.44 -1.54 10.58
C VAL A 8 3.28 -0.11 10.05
N ALA A 9 3.82 0.88 10.74
CA ALA A 9 3.80 2.28 10.32
C ALA A 9 4.44 2.51 8.93
N ILE A 10 5.55 1.84 8.62
CA ILE A 10 6.22 1.97 7.32
C ILE A 10 5.38 1.32 6.22
N LYS A 11 4.71 0.21 6.52
CA LYS A 11 3.78 -0.44 5.58
C LYS A 11 2.56 0.44 5.29
N VAL A 12 2.00 1.09 6.31
CA VAL A 12 0.90 2.06 6.13
C VAL A 12 1.35 3.27 5.30
N LEU A 13 2.57 3.76 5.55
CA LEU A 13 3.13 4.87 4.76
C LEU A 13 3.36 4.46 3.29
N ALA A 14 3.77 3.23 3.02
CA ALA A 14 3.87 2.69 1.66
C ALA A 14 2.51 2.65 0.95
N VAL A 15 1.44 2.23 1.65
CA VAL A 15 0.08 2.25 1.11
C VAL A 15 -0.36 3.68 0.80
N LYS A 16 -0.09 4.64 1.70
CA LYS A 16 -0.38 6.06 1.47
C LYS A 16 0.29 6.58 0.19
N TYR A 17 1.58 6.33 -0.01
CA TYR A 17 2.28 6.77 -1.22
C TYR A 17 1.75 6.10 -2.50
N LEU A 18 1.37 4.81 -2.45
CA LEU A 18 0.72 4.16 -3.58
C LEU A 18 -0.64 4.80 -3.92
N LEU A 19 -1.41 5.23 -2.91
CA LEU A 19 -2.68 5.95 -3.09
C LEU A 19 -2.48 7.36 -3.66
N GLU A 20 -1.35 8.00 -3.35
CA GLU A 20 -0.94 9.28 -3.95
C GLU A 20 -0.46 9.13 -5.41
N GLY A 21 -0.47 7.91 -5.96
CA GLY A 21 -0.14 7.63 -7.36
C GLY A 21 1.33 7.33 -7.63
N LEU A 22 2.18 7.26 -6.58
CA LEU A 22 3.58 6.89 -6.74
C LEU A 22 3.72 5.43 -7.15
N CYS A 23 4.63 5.16 -8.08
CA CYS A 23 4.99 3.80 -8.45
C CYS A 23 5.86 3.14 -7.37
N TYR A 24 5.96 1.81 -7.39
CA TYR A 24 6.67 1.06 -6.35
C TYR A 24 8.13 1.50 -6.16
N ASP A 25 8.82 1.88 -7.24
CA ASP A 25 10.22 2.31 -7.18
C ASP A 25 10.37 3.66 -6.47
N GLU A 26 9.42 4.57 -6.69
CA GLU A 26 9.37 5.84 -5.99
C GLU A 26 9.05 5.64 -4.51
N VAL A 27 8.08 4.77 -4.19
CA VAL A 27 7.77 4.40 -2.79
C VAL A 27 8.99 3.80 -2.10
N CYS A 28 9.71 2.91 -2.76
CA CYS A 28 10.92 2.31 -2.20
C CYS A 28 12.03 3.35 -1.99
N THR A 29 12.17 4.30 -2.92
CA THR A 29 13.12 5.40 -2.80
C THR A 29 12.77 6.30 -1.61
N HIS A 30 11.49 6.68 -1.46
CA HIS A 30 11.01 7.50 -0.35
C HIS A 30 11.18 6.80 1.02
N LEU A 31 10.92 5.50 1.07
CA LEU A 31 11.04 4.71 2.31
C LEU A 31 12.45 4.16 2.56
N ARG A 32 13.42 4.45 1.69
CA ARG A 32 14.77 3.87 1.70
C ARG A 32 14.74 2.34 1.80
N TRP A 33 13.79 1.73 1.10
CA TRP A 33 13.65 0.28 1.00
C TRP A 33 14.54 -0.27 -0.11
N SER A 34 15.49 -1.12 0.26
CA SER A 34 16.29 -1.90 -0.69
C SER A 34 15.72 -3.31 -0.84
N ILE A 35 14.49 -3.41 -1.36
CA ILE A 35 13.83 -4.71 -1.53
C ILE A 35 14.09 -5.21 -2.97
N SER A 36 14.71 -6.37 -3.11
CA SER A 36 14.87 -7.01 -4.43
C SER A 36 13.49 -7.46 -4.95
N LYS A 37 13.16 -7.06 -6.18
CA LYS A 37 11.93 -7.45 -6.88
C LYS A 37 11.89 -8.93 -7.28
N ASP A 38 13.04 -9.59 -7.25
CA ASP A 38 13.23 -10.93 -7.83
C ASP A 38 12.77 -12.04 -6.88
N SER A 39 12.51 -11.70 -5.62
CA SER A 39 12.00 -12.68 -4.66
C SER A 39 10.47 -12.78 -4.74
N LEU A 40 9.95 -14.01 -4.76
CA LEU A 40 8.51 -14.30 -4.69
C LEU A 40 7.83 -13.62 -3.49
N ILE A 41 8.56 -13.53 -2.36
CA ILE A 41 8.09 -12.89 -1.13
C ILE A 41 7.88 -11.39 -1.34
N THR A 42 8.79 -10.73 -2.06
CA THR A 42 8.65 -9.31 -2.43
C THR A 42 7.40 -9.10 -3.28
N GLN A 43 7.17 -9.96 -4.27
CA GLN A 43 6.01 -9.84 -5.15
C GLN A 43 4.69 -10.00 -4.39
N GLN A 44 4.60 -10.99 -3.50
CA GLN A 44 3.44 -11.18 -2.62
C GLN A 44 3.22 -9.99 -1.69
N PHE A 45 4.29 -9.44 -1.11
CA PHE A 45 4.22 -8.26 -0.26
C PHE A 45 3.71 -7.03 -1.01
N ILE A 46 4.19 -6.78 -2.24
CA ILE A 46 3.71 -5.70 -3.11
C ILE A 46 2.23 -5.89 -3.44
N MET A 47 1.83 -7.11 -3.78
CA MET A 47 0.44 -7.42 -4.11
C MET A 47 -0.48 -7.17 -2.91
N GLY A 48 -0.03 -7.51 -1.69
CA GLY A 48 -0.73 -7.20 -0.45
C GLY A 48 -0.88 -5.70 -0.17
N LEU A 49 0.16 -4.90 -0.42
CA LEU A 49 0.09 -3.43 -0.29
C LEU A 49 -0.89 -2.82 -1.28
N ARG A 50 -0.89 -3.29 -2.54
CA ARG A 50 -1.83 -2.83 -3.57
C ARG A 50 -3.27 -3.18 -3.21
N LEU A 51 -3.52 -4.41 -2.73
CA LEU A 51 -4.84 -4.82 -2.25
C LEU A 51 -5.34 -3.94 -1.09
N ALA A 52 -4.48 -3.66 -0.11
CA ALA A 52 -4.83 -2.78 1.00
C ALA A 52 -5.21 -1.36 0.53
N ALA A 53 -4.47 -0.80 -0.44
CA ALA A 53 -4.79 0.48 -1.06
C ALA A 53 -6.17 0.46 -1.76
N SER A 54 -6.43 -0.55 -2.59
CA SER A 54 -7.72 -0.67 -3.30
C SER A 54 -8.91 -0.86 -2.37
N VAL A 55 -8.76 -1.62 -1.27
CA VAL A 55 -9.81 -1.76 -0.25
C VAL A 55 -10.08 -0.44 0.45
N LEU A 56 -9.04 0.34 0.78
CA LEU A 56 -9.21 1.66 1.40
C LEU A 56 -9.95 2.64 0.49
N ILE A 57 -9.66 2.64 -0.82
CA ILE A 57 -10.42 3.43 -1.80
C ILE A 57 -11.88 2.99 -1.83
N MET A 58 -12.16 1.69 -1.97
CA MET A 58 -13.54 1.19 -2.00
C MET A 58 -14.32 1.57 -0.73
N VAL A 59 -13.70 1.50 0.45
CA VAL A 59 -14.35 1.87 1.72
C VAL A 59 -14.55 3.39 1.83
N SER A 60 -13.58 4.19 1.39
CA SER A 60 -13.70 5.65 1.33
C SER A 60 -14.84 6.08 0.41
N ASP A 61 -14.90 5.49 -0.79
CA ASP A 61 -15.95 5.75 -1.76
C ASP A 61 -17.32 5.28 -1.25
N TRP A 62 -17.37 4.14 -0.54
CA TRP A 62 -18.59 3.66 0.09
C TRP A 62 -19.12 4.63 1.16
N SER A 63 -18.25 5.19 2.00
CA SER A 63 -18.65 6.19 2.99
C SER A 63 -19.21 7.46 2.33
N THR A 64 -18.56 7.90 1.24
CA THR A 64 -18.98 9.08 0.47
C THR A 64 -20.33 8.85 -0.20
N PHE A 65 -20.54 7.67 -0.79
CA PHE A 65 -21.81 7.26 -1.38
C PHE A 65 -22.94 7.21 -0.34
N LEU A 66 -22.70 6.62 0.83
CA LEU A 66 -23.69 6.59 1.91
C LEU A 66 -24.08 8.01 2.37
N HIS A 67 -23.14 8.93 2.46
CA HIS A 67 -23.43 10.33 2.77
C HIS A 67 -24.24 11.05 1.68
N ILE A 68 -24.05 10.70 0.41
CA ILE A 68 -24.84 11.24 -0.71
C ILE A 68 -26.27 10.68 -0.72
N VAL A 69 -26.45 9.40 -0.37
CA VAL A 69 -27.76 8.72 -0.37
C VAL A 69 -28.60 9.03 0.88
N GLN A 70 -27.95 9.38 2.00
CA GLN A 70 -28.63 9.79 3.23
C GLN A 70 -29.13 11.25 3.21
N ASN A 71 -28.63 12.05 2.28
CA ASN A 71 -29.13 13.40 1.98
C ASN A 71 -30.14 13.37 0.82
#